data_AF-A0AAW4V1Y9-F1
#
_entry.id   AF-A0AAW4V1Y9-F1
#
_cell.length_a   1.000
_cell.length_b   1.000
_cell.length_c   1.000
_cell.angle_alpha   90.00
_cell.angle_beta   90.00
_cell.angle_gamma   90.00
#
_symmetry.space_group_name_H-M   'P 1'
#
loop_
_entity.id
_entity.type
_entity.pdbx_description
1 polymer ?
#
loop_
_entity_poly.entity_id
_entity_poly.type
_entity_poly.pdbx_seq_one_letter_code
_entity_poly.pdbx_strand_id
1 'polypeptide(L)'
;MVAQFSTGILAHFSISIYILNGILYEIYFNSHGEFRQKEIKRFCLDSVWGLIGQQSLSSSFQFIQERLIPYKGRLSYIPGEQTDNIEVHIIGNILRGKTEIEAIRYNGKDIKEDISTRYGKEGKSENLINILSDYLVAPSYIIQLSPAISTEVYTIIQPQVSVDDNHWNIRLNLYS
;
A
#
# COMPACT_ATOMS: atom_id res chain seq x y z
N MET A 1 39.51 23.36 26.57
CA MET A 1 38.11 23.55 27.00
C MET A 1 37.30 22.47 26.29
N VAL A 2 36.97 21.39 27.01
CA VAL A 2 36.44 20.14 26.43
C VAL A 2 34.91 20.20 26.42
N ALA A 3 34.33 19.70 25.33
CA ALA A 3 32.92 19.79 24.95
C ALA A 3 31.91 19.40 26.04
N GLN A 4 30.98 20.30 26.32
CA GLN A 4 29.76 20.05 27.11
C GLN A 4 28.47 20.02 26.25
N PHE A 5 28.59 19.90 24.93
CA PHE A 5 27.45 19.94 23.99
C PHE A 5 26.91 18.57 23.53
N SER A 6 27.41 17.44 24.06
CA SER A 6 27.21 16.13 23.42
C SER A 6 26.09 15.26 24.00
N THR A 7 25.79 15.31 25.30
CA THR A 7 24.89 14.31 25.92
C THR A 7 23.41 14.50 25.56
N GLY A 8 22.91 15.74 25.53
CA GLY A 8 21.49 16.02 25.22
C GLY A 8 21.10 15.72 23.77
N ILE A 9 21.97 16.08 22.82
CA ILE A 9 21.74 15.84 21.38
C ILE A 9 21.82 14.35 21.07
N LEU A 10 22.80 13.63 21.64
CA LEU A 10 22.94 12.18 21.46
C LEU A 10 21.77 11.41 22.08
N ALA A 11 21.29 11.84 23.26
CA ALA A 11 20.11 11.24 23.88
C ALA A 11 18.84 11.49 23.04
N HIS A 12 18.61 12.73 22.59
CA HIS A 12 17.48 13.07 21.72
C HIS A 12 17.50 12.25 20.42
N PHE A 13 18.67 12.15 19.80
CA PHE A 13 18.85 11.37 18.58
C PHE A 13 18.62 9.86 18.79
N SER A 14 19.13 9.31 19.89
CA SER A 14 18.90 7.91 20.25
C SER A 14 17.40 7.64 20.50
N ILE A 15 16.70 8.55 21.18
CA ILE A 15 15.25 8.47 21.40
C ILE A 15 14.50 8.45 20.06
N SER A 16 14.87 9.31 19.10
CA SER A 16 14.26 9.32 17.77
C SER A 16 14.42 7.99 17.03
N ILE A 17 15.58 7.34 17.11
CA ILE A 17 15.83 6.02 16.51
C ILE A 17 14.94 4.95 17.13
N TYR A 18 14.85 4.88 18.47
CA TYR A 18 14.01 3.87 19.14
C TYR A 18 12.52 4.08 18.85
N ILE A 19 12.06 5.33 18.79
CA ILE A 19 10.68 5.64 18.43
C ILE A 19 10.40 5.17 17.00
N LEU A 20 11.26 5.50 16.03
CA LEU A 20 11.07 5.08 14.65
C LEU A 20 11.13 3.55 14.51
N ASN A 21 12.03 2.87 15.24
CA ASN A 21 12.07 1.40 15.27
C ASN A 21 10.75 0.81 15.76
N GLY A 22 10.16 1.39 16.82
CA GLY A 22 8.87 0.97 17.33
C GLY A 22 7.74 1.19 16.33
N ILE A 23 7.70 2.35 15.67
CA ILE A 23 6.71 2.67 14.63
C ILE A 23 6.83 1.69 13.46
N LEU A 24 8.04 1.50 12.93
CA LEU A 24 8.32 0.57 11.84
C LEU A 24 7.93 -0.86 12.23
N TYR A 25 8.26 -1.30 13.44
CA TYR A 25 7.88 -2.62 13.92
C TYR A 25 6.36 -2.78 13.98
N GLU A 26 5.65 -1.83 14.58
CA GLU A 26 4.19 -1.89 14.72
C GLU A 26 3.42 -1.84 13.39
N ILE A 27 4.00 -1.23 12.36
CA ILE A 27 3.45 -1.24 10.99
C ILE A 27 3.36 -2.66 10.46
N TYR A 28 4.43 -3.45 10.61
CA TYR A 28 4.55 -4.77 9.96
C TYR A 28 4.26 -5.94 10.89
N PHE A 29 4.40 -5.77 12.20
CA PHE A 29 4.29 -6.83 13.20
C PHE A 29 3.22 -6.50 14.24
N ASN A 30 2.56 -7.53 14.74
CA ASN A 30 1.62 -7.41 15.86
C ASN A 30 2.34 -7.47 17.21
N SER A 31 1.59 -7.31 18.30
CA SER A 31 2.12 -7.35 19.66
C SER A 31 2.72 -8.69 20.07
N HIS A 32 2.45 -9.77 19.33
CA HIS A 32 3.06 -11.09 19.51
C HIS A 32 4.32 -11.27 18.65
N GLY A 33 4.71 -10.26 17.87
CA GLY A 33 5.84 -10.31 16.94
C GLY A 33 5.55 -11.05 15.63
N GLU A 34 4.28 -11.28 15.31
CA GLU A 34 3.86 -11.96 14.09
C GLU A 34 3.66 -10.96 12.95
N PHE A 35 4.10 -11.32 11.74
CA PHE A 35 3.93 -10.47 10.56
C PHE A 35 2.45 -10.33 10.18
N ARG A 36 1.99 -9.07 10.05
CA ARG A 36 0.58 -8.70 9.86
C ARG A 36 0.01 -9.04 8.48
N GLN A 37 0.85 -9.26 7.47
CA GLN A 37 0.42 -9.58 6.09
C GLN A 37 -0.60 -8.56 5.53
N LYS A 38 -1.89 -8.94 5.51
CA LYS A 38 -2.99 -8.09 5.00
C LYS A 38 -3.41 -6.99 5.98
N GLU A 39 -2.98 -7.06 7.24
CA GLU A 39 -3.33 -6.14 8.32
C GLU A 39 -2.22 -5.11 8.64
N ILE A 40 -1.28 -4.89 7.72
CA ILE A 40 -0.24 -3.87 7.89
C ILE A 40 -0.88 -2.52 8.21
N LYS A 41 -0.38 -1.83 9.25
CA LYS A 41 -0.92 -0.52 9.64
C LYS A 41 -0.48 0.56 8.66
N ARG A 42 -1.44 1.26 8.08
CA ARG A 42 -1.19 2.16 6.95
C ARG A 42 -1.21 3.65 7.29
N PHE A 43 -1.78 4.01 8.44
CA PHE A 43 -2.09 5.39 8.83
C PHE A 43 -0.89 6.35 8.87
N CYS A 44 0.34 5.86 9.01
CA CYS A 44 1.55 6.69 9.11
C CYS A 44 2.59 6.41 8.01
N LEU A 45 2.22 5.64 6.96
CA LEU A 45 3.17 5.24 5.92
C LEU A 45 3.77 6.45 5.20
N ASP A 46 2.97 7.46 4.84
CA ASP A 46 3.48 8.67 4.17
C ASP A 46 4.52 9.41 5.00
N SER A 47 4.32 9.48 6.32
CA SER A 47 5.30 10.06 7.24
C SER A 47 6.59 9.23 7.27
N VAL A 48 6.48 7.90 7.26
CA VAL A 48 7.64 7.00 7.21
C VAL A 48 8.38 7.11 5.88
N TRP A 49 7.66 7.22 4.76
CA TRP A 49 8.24 7.40 3.43
C TRP A 49 9.08 8.66 3.32
N GLY A 50 8.63 9.76 3.95
CA GLY A 50 9.39 11.02 4.01
C GLY A 50 10.69 10.96 4.83
N LEU A 51 10.89 9.90 5.62
CA LEU A 51 12.11 9.69 6.42
C LEU A 51 13.16 8.84 5.70
N ILE A 52 12.79 8.16 4.61
CA ILE A 52 13.73 7.32 3.84
C ILE A 52 14.85 8.20 3.27
N GLY A 53 16.09 7.69 3.33
CA GLY A 53 17.28 8.38 2.84
C GLY A 53 17.88 9.38 3.83
N GLN A 54 17.22 9.68 4.95
CA GLN A 54 17.84 10.45 6.02
C GLN A 54 18.94 9.62 6.68
N GLN A 55 20.21 10.03 6.48
CA GLN A 55 21.38 9.29 6.96
C GLN A 55 21.32 9.00 8.48
N SER A 56 20.77 9.95 9.23
CA SER A 56 20.62 9.88 10.67
C SER A 56 19.58 8.84 11.13
N LEU A 57 18.69 8.38 10.24
CA LEU A 57 17.68 7.35 10.52
C LEU A 57 17.95 6.04 9.80
N SER A 58 19.07 5.92 9.09
CA SER A 58 19.44 4.75 8.29
C SER A 58 19.44 3.43 9.10
N SER A 59 19.87 3.48 10.36
CA SER A 59 19.87 2.32 11.26
C SER A 59 18.47 1.79 11.57
N SER A 60 17.45 2.65 11.58
CA SER A 60 16.05 2.23 11.77
C SER A 60 15.51 1.47 10.56
N PHE A 61 15.86 1.92 9.35
CA PHE A 61 15.48 1.22 8.12
C PHE A 61 16.23 -0.09 7.97
N GLN A 62 17.52 -0.14 8.32
CA GLN A 62 18.25 -1.40 8.39
C GLN A 62 17.62 -2.38 9.40
N PHE A 63 17.27 -1.90 10.60
CA PHE A 63 16.62 -2.71 11.64
C PHE A 63 15.34 -3.39 11.17
N ILE A 64 14.48 -2.68 10.43
CA ILE A 64 13.22 -3.24 9.95
C ILE A 64 13.45 -4.14 8.72
N GLN A 65 14.37 -3.77 7.82
CA GLN A 65 14.73 -4.61 6.67
C GLN A 65 15.14 -6.01 7.11
N GLU A 66 16.05 -6.12 8.08
CA GLU A 66 16.52 -7.41 8.62
C GLU A 66 15.37 -8.30 9.11
N ARG A 67 14.31 -7.70 9.67
CA ARG A 67 13.11 -8.41 10.15
C ARG A 67 12.13 -8.77 9.02
N LEU A 68 12.14 -8.01 7.93
CA LEU A 68 11.26 -8.22 6.79
C LEU A 68 11.83 -9.19 5.75
N ILE A 69 13.14 -9.47 5.77
CA ILE A 69 13.80 -10.42 4.86
C ILE A 69 13.03 -11.76 4.75
N PRO A 70 12.61 -12.42 5.84
CA PRO A 70 11.86 -13.69 5.75
C PRO A 70 10.51 -13.59 5.03
N TYR A 71 9.99 -12.37 4.87
CA TYR A 71 8.68 -12.08 4.28
C TYR A 71 8.78 -11.39 2.92
N LYS A 72 9.97 -11.26 2.32
CA LYS A 72 10.20 -10.54 1.06
C LYS A 72 9.24 -10.96 -0.06
N GLY A 73 8.96 -12.26 -0.21
CA GLY A 73 8.02 -12.77 -1.21
C GLY A 73 6.54 -12.42 -0.98
N ARG A 74 6.20 -11.78 0.15
CA ARG A 74 4.85 -11.35 0.52
C ARG A 74 4.71 -9.82 0.58
N LEU A 75 5.79 -9.09 0.29
CA LEU A 75 5.85 -7.63 0.34
C LEU A 75 6.07 -7.10 -1.07
N SER A 76 5.36 -6.03 -1.42
CA SER A 76 5.64 -5.30 -2.67
C SER A 76 6.88 -4.41 -2.53
N TYR A 77 7.20 -4.00 -1.30
CA TYR A 77 8.28 -3.08 -0.98
C TYR A 77 8.83 -3.34 0.43
N ILE A 78 10.14 -3.16 0.62
CA ILE A 78 10.80 -3.15 1.93
C ILE A 78 11.33 -1.72 2.18
N PRO A 79 10.93 -1.05 3.29
CA PRO A 79 11.35 0.32 3.59
C PRO A 79 12.86 0.54 3.56
N GLY A 80 13.30 1.52 2.78
CA GLY A 80 14.72 1.90 2.66
C GLY A 80 15.57 0.95 1.80
N GLU A 81 14.98 -0.09 1.20
CA GLU A 81 15.67 -0.88 0.17
C GLU A 81 15.77 -0.04 -1.11
N GLN A 82 16.94 -0.06 -1.75
CA GLN A 82 17.07 0.45 -3.10
C GLN A 82 16.41 -0.58 -4.03
N THR A 83 15.28 -0.21 -4.62
CA THR A 83 14.49 -1.06 -5.50
C THR A 83 14.24 -0.36 -6.83
N ASP A 84 14.05 -1.16 -7.87
CA ASP A 84 13.46 -0.68 -9.11
C ASP A 84 12.01 -0.22 -8.86
N ASN A 85 11.48 0.58 -9.80
CA ASN A 85 10.09 1.01 -9.77
C ASN A 85 9.14 -0.19 -9.75
N ILE A 86 8.06 -0.08 -8.99
CA ILE A 86 6.94 -1.02 -9.02
C ILE A 86 6.05 -0.67 -10.21
N GLU A 87 6.13 -1.47 -11.27
CA GLU A 87 5.26 -1.30 -12.43
C GLU A 87 3.85 -1.86 -12.15
N VAL A 88 2.84 -1.05 -12.43
CA VAL A 88 1.42 -1.42 -12.40
C VAL A 88 0.83 -1.16 -13.77
N HIS A 89 0.34 -2.23 -14.42
CA HIS A 89 -0.26 -2.10 -15.74
C HIS A 89 -1.74 -1.76 -15.64
N ILE A 90 -2.13 -0.69 -16.31
CA ILE A 90 -3.52 -0.25 -16.41
C ILE A 90 -4.05 -0.64 -17.79
N ILE A 91 -5.17 -1.36 -17.81
CA ILE A 91 -5.85 -1.77 -19.04
C ILE A 91 -7.24 -1.17 -19.05
N GLY A 92 -7.62 -0.59 -20.17
CA GLY A 92 -8.97 -0.10 -20.42
C GLY A 92 -8.97 1.06 -21.40
N ASN A 93 -10.06 1.82 -21.40
CA ASN A 93 -10.25 2.94 -22.32
C ASN A 93 -9.65 4.22 -21.73
N ILE A 94 -8.51 4.64 -22.28
CA ILE A 94 -7.79 5.84 -21.85
C ILE A 94 -8.15 6.98 -22.78
N LEU A 95 -9.15 7.75 -22.39
CA LEU A 95 -9.52 8.99 -23.08
C LEU A 95 -8.87 10.18 -22.36
N ARG A 96 -8.59 11.27 -23.10
CA ARG A 96 -7.99 12.47 -22.51
C ARG A 96 -8.83 12.97 -21.34
N GLY A 97 -8.31 12.82 -20.12
CA GLY A 97 -8.95 13.27 -18.88
C GLY A 97 -10.00 12.33 -18.30
N LYS A 98 -10.22 11.13 -18.86
CA LYS A 98 -11.08 10.10 -18.27
C LYS A 98 -10.54 8.72 -18.62
N THR A 99 -10.09 7.98 -17.61
CA THR A 99 -9.67 6.58 -17.78
C THR A 99 -10.75 5.64 -17.29
N GLU A 100 -11.26 4.77 -18.16
CA GLU A 100 -12.13 3.66 -17.77
C GLU A 100 -11.27 2.40 -17.63
N ILE A 101 -11.09 1.94 -16.39
CA ILE A 101 -10.17 0.86 -16.04
C ILE A 101 -10.90 -0.48 -16.11
N GLU A 102 -10.50 -1.34 -17.04
CA GLU A 102 -10.98 -2.71 -17.19
C GLU A 102 -10.19 -3.70 -16.33
N ALA A 103 -8.89 -3.47 -16.13
CA ALA A 103 -8.03 -4.27 -15.26
C ALA A 103 -6.85 -3.45 -14.71
N ILE A 104 -6.40 -3.82 -13.51
CA ILE A 104 -5.19 -3.28 -12.87
C ILE A 104 -4.30 -4.47 -12.59
N ARG A 105 -3.17 -4.62 -13.30
CA ARG A 105 -2.29 -5.78 -13.15
C ARG A 105 -1.01 -5.43 -12.41
N TYR A 106 -0.71 -6.24 -11.39
CA TYR A 106 0.52 -6.19 -10.61
C TYR A 106 1.04 -7.62 -10.41
N ASN A 107 2.34 -7.85 -10.68
CA ASN A 107 2.97 -9.17 -10.60
C ASN A 107 2.17 -10.29 -11.31
N GLY A 108 1.63 -10.00 -12.49
CA GLY A 108 0.83 -10.94 -13.29
C GLY A 108 -0.58 -11.22 -12.77
N LYS A 109 -0.99 -10.63 -11.63
CA LYS A 109 -2.33 -10.76 -11.06
C LYS A 109 -3.16 -9.52 -11.37
N ASP A 110 -4.43 -9.71 -11.75
CA ASP A 110 -5.41 -8.63 -11.74
C ASP A 110 -5.86 -8.33 -10.30
N ILE A 111 -5.62 -7.10 -9.84
CA ILE A 111 -5.91 -6.60 -8.50
C ILE A 111 -7.09 -5.63 -8.47
N LYS A 112 -7.78 -5.44 -9.60
CA LYS A 112 -8.92 -4.50 -9.71
C LYS A 112 -9.97 -4.74 -8.62
N GLU A 113 -10.41 -5.97 -8.44
CA GLU A 113 -11.46 -6.31 -7.47
C GLU A 113 -11.01 -6.09 -6.02
N ASP A 114 -9.75 -6.39 -5.71
CA ASP A 114 -9.17 -6.16 -4.38
C ASP A 114 -9.16 -4.67 -4.05
N ILE A 115 -8.87 -3.82 -5.04
CA ILE A 115 -8.90 -2.35 -4.92
C ILE A 115 -10.36 -1.86 -4.79
N SER A 116 -11.25 -2.26 -5.69
CA SER A 116 -12.65 -1.80 -5.67
C SER A 116 -13.39 -2.16 -4.38
N THR A 117 -13.13 -3.35 -3.83
CA THR A 117 -13.75 -3.80 -2.57
C THR A 117 -13.28 -2.98 -1.36
N ARG A 118 -12.00 -2.56 -1.35
CA ARG A 118 -11.38 -1.88 -0.20
C ARG A 118 -11.56 -0.37 -0.19
N TYR A 119 -11.58 0.28 -1.36
CA TYR A 119 -11.55 1.75 -1.47
C TYR A 119 -12.85 2.38 -2.01
N GLY A 120 -13.89 1.57 -2.30
CA GLY A 120 -15.25 2.05 -2.58
C GLY A 120 -15.67 2.00 -4.07
N LYS A 121 -16.99 1.96 -4.30
CA LYS A 121 -17.66 1.75 -5.60
C LYS A 121 -17.67 2.97 -6.52
N GLU A 122 -17.38 4.15 -5.98
CA GLU A 122 -17.17 5.39 -6.72
C GLU A 122 -15.98 6.07 -6.06
N GLY A 123 -14.93 6.37 -6.83
CA GLY A 123 -13.74 7.09 -6.38
C GLY A 123 -14.08 8.50 -5.91
N LYS A 124 -14.69 8.63 -4.73
CA LYS A 124 -14.89 9.91 -4.08
C LYS A 124 -13.54 10.36 -3.55
N SER A 125 -12.81 11.09 -4.41
CA SER A 125 -11.71 12.02 -4.14
C SER A 125 -10.26 11.53 -3.96
N GLU A 126 -9.96 10.23 -3.92
CA GLU A 126 -8.56 9.78 -3.80
C GLU A 126 -7.93 9.37 -5.15
N ASN A 127 -6.79 10.00 -5.42
CA ASN A 127 -5.92 9.77 -6.57
C ASN A 127 -5.51 8.27 -6.65
N LEU A 128 -5.59 7.64 -7.84
CA LEU A 128 -5.27 6.22 -8.05
C LEU A 128 -3.89 5.83 -7.49
N ILE A 129 -2.90 6.72 -7.56
CA ILE A 129 -1.55 6.44 -7.06
C ILE A 129 -1.52 6.28 -5.54
N ASN A 130 -2.38 6.99 -4.82
CA ASN A 130 -2.46 6.91 -3.35
C ASN A 130 -3.11 5.59 -2.94
N ILE A 131 -4.14 5.15 -3.68
CA ILE A 131 -4.76 3.85 -3.48
C ILE A 131 -3.77 2.72 -3.75
N LEU A 132 -2.97 2.84 -4.81
CA LEU A 132 -1.93 1.85 -5.11
C LEU A 132 -0.80 1.86 -4.07
N SER A 133 -0.38 3.04 -3.61
CA SER A 133 0.58 3.23 -2.51
C SER A 133 0.12 2.51 -1.24
N ASP A 134 -1.14 2.73 -0.86
CA ASP A 134 -1.74 2.07 0.31
C ASP A 134 -1.88 0.55 0.08
N TYR A 135 -2.41 0.12 -1.06
CA TYR A 135 -2.61 -1.30 -1.39
C TYR A 135 -1.30 -2.08 -1.37
N LEU A 136 -0.28 -1.56 -2.06
CA LEU A 136 1.04 -2.19 -2.21
C LEU A 136 1.91 -2.01 -0.97
N VAL A 137 1.55 -1.11 -0.05
CA VAL A 137 2.37 -0.69 1.10
C VAL A 137 3.74 -0.22 0.61
N ALA A 138 3.72 0.71 -0.35
CA ALA A 138 4.91 1.19 -1.05
C ALA A 138 4.81 2.70 -1.26
N PRO A 139 5.91 3.47 -1.23
CA PRO A 139 5.88 4.88 -1.53
C PRO A 139 5.30 5.17 -2.92
N SER A 140 4.43 6.18 -3.04
CA SER A 140 3.83 6.56 -4.32
C SER A 140 4.86 6.91 -5.40
N TYR A 141 6.01 7.48 -5.01
CA TYR A 141 7.07 7.89 -5.94
C TYR A 141 7.83 6.74 -6.60
N ILE A 142 7.70 5.50 -6.10
CA ILE A 142 8.28 4.32 -6.77
C ILE A 142 7.26 3.53 -7.60
N ILE A 143 5.99 3.92 -7.58
CA ILE A 143 4.94 3.24 -8.34
C ILE A 143 4.84 3.89 -9.72
N GLN A 144 5.02 3.08 -10.75
CA GLN A 144 4.97 3.50 -12.14
C GLN A 144 3.77 2.88 -12.85
N LEU A 145 2.91 3.72 -13.42
CA LEU A 145 1.76 3.25 -14.21
C LEU A 145 2.16 3.01 -15.67
N SER A 146 1.64 1.93 -16.23
CA SER A 146 1.91 1.48 -17.59
C SER A 146 0.59 1.17 -18.31
N PRO A 147 0.12 2.01 -19.25
CA PRO A 147 0.72 3.27 -19.65
C PRO A 147 0.62 4.35 -18.57
N ALA A 148 1.41 5.42 -18.71
CA ALA A 148 1.27 6.60 -17.88
C ALA A 148 -0.09 7.27 -18.15
N ILE A 149 -0.88 7.46 -17.10
CA ILE A 149 -2.23 8.05 -17.17
C ILE A 149 -2.39 9.14 -16.11
N SER A 150 -3.37 10.03 -16.33
CA SER A 150 -3.85 10.88 -15.24
C SER A 150 -4.53 10.01 -14.18
N THR A 151 -4.18 10.26 -12.93
CA THR A 151 -4.64 9.47 -11.77
C THR A 151 -5.73 10.17 -10.96
N GLU A 152 -6.06 11.42 -11.33
CA GLU A 152 -7.10 12.24 -10.69
C GLU A 152 -8.51 11.88 -11.18
N VAL A 153 -8.65 11.45 -12.44
CA VAL A 153 -9.95 11.17 -13.07
C VAL A 153 -9.94 9.78 -13.70
N TYR A 154 -10.45 8.80 -12.95
CA TYR A 154 -10.60 7.42 -13.40
C TYR A 154 -11.93 6.82 -12.93
N THR A 155 -12.38 5.78 -13.62
CA THR A 155 -13.55 4.97 -13.27
C THR A 155 -13.20 3.52 -13.43
N ILE A 156 -13.41 2.71 -12.40
CA ILE A 156 -13.19 1.26 -12.48
C ILE A 156 -14.45 0.60 -13.03
N ILE A 157 -14.33 -0.07 -14.18
CA ILE A 157 -15.46 -0.77 -14.83
C ILE A 157 -15.76 -2.05 -14.07
N GLN A 158 -17.02 -2.18 -13.63
CA GLN A 158 -17.54 -3.39 -13.00
C GLN A 158 -17.95 -4.44 -14.04
N PRO A 159 -17.89 -5.74 -13.69
CA PRO A 159 -18.61 -6.75 -14.44
C PRO A 159 -20.10 -6.37 -14.48
N GLN A 160 -20.72 -6.41 -15.66
CA GLN A 160 -22.17 -6.27 -15.75
C GLN A 160 -22.80 -7.43 -14.97
N VAL A 161 -23.36 -7.17 -13.79
CA VAL A 161 -24.26 -8.13 -13.15
C VAL A 161 -25.52 -8.10 -13.99
N SER A 162 -25.72 -9.11 -14.85
CA SER A 162 -27.04 -9.36 -15.38
C SER A 162 -27.93 -9.70 -14.19
N VAL A 163 -28.70 -8.72 -13.72
CA VAL A 163 -29.86 -9.02 -12.88
C VAL A 163 -30.81 -9.75 -13.82
N ASP A 164 -30.79 -11.08 -13.76
CA ASP A 164 -31.88 -11.87 -14.31
C ASP A 164 -33.12 -11.48 -13.48
N ASP A 165 -34.01 -10.71 -14.08
CA ASP A 165 -35.31 -10.30 -13.53
C ASP A 165 -36.29 -11.48 -13.33
N ASN A 166 -35.79 -12.72 -13.36
CA ASN A 166 -36.56 -13.89 -12.96
C ASN A 166 -36.44 -14.13 -11.46
N HIS A 167 -37.22 -13.34 -10.73
CA HIS A 167 -38.09 -13.79 -9.64
C HIS A 167 -37.85 -15.25 -9.20
N TRP A 168 -37.16 -15.41 -8.08
CA TRP A 168 -37.15 -16.67 -7.33
C TRP A 168 -38.58 -17.02 -6.88
N ASN A 169 -39.28 -17.76 -7.75
CA ASN A 169 -40.37 -18.65 -7.37
C ASN A 169 -39.85 -19.63 -6.32
N ILE A 170 -39.90 -19.23 -5.05
CA ILE A 170 -39.79 -20.15 -3.92
C ILE A 170 -41.08 -20.97 -3.93
N ARG A 171 -41.08 -22.09 -4.66
CA ARG A 171 -42.03 -23.16 -4.39
C ARG A 171 -41.50 -23.95 -3.20
N LEU A 172 -42.03 -23.62 -2.02
CA LEU A 172 -42.03 -24.49 -0.85
C LEU A 172 -42.77 -25.79 -1.25
N ASN A 173 -42.02 -26.83 -1.64
CA ASN A 173 -42.57 -28.18 -1.60
C ASN A 173 -42.40 -28.71 -0.18
N LEU A 174 -43.44 -28.46 0.62
CA LEU A 174 -43.76 -29.22 1.82
C LEU A 174 -44.32 -30.59 1.39
N TYR A 175 -43.84 -31.65 2.05
CA TYR A 175 -44.30 -33.05 2.05
C TYR A 175 -44.04 -33.90 0.79
N SER A 176 -43.13 -34.88 0.93
CA SER A 176 -43.47 -36.31 1.10
C SER A 176 -42.28 -37.05 1.72
#